data_AF-A0A8K1D196-F1
#
_entry.id   AF-A0A8K1D196-F1
#
_cell.length_a   1.000
_cell.length_b   1.000
_cell.length_c   1.000
_cell.angle_alpha   90.00
_cell.angle_beta   90.00
_cell.angle_gamma   90.00
#
_symmetry.space_group_name_H-M   'P 1'
#
loop_
_entity.id
_entity.type
_entity.pdbx_description
1 polymer ?
#
loop_
_entity_poly.entity_id
_entity_poly.type
_entity_poly.pdbx_seq_one_letter_code
_entity_poly.pdbx_strand_id
1 'polypeptide(L)'
;MSQTQVQHQNDIVIINAEGQILGRMASMIVRLLKDGKKVVIVNTEKAIISGEKTRVVESYRLLFNVRTLFNPYKNGIRRPRSPINIVKRTIRGMLPKSGKGRRMLKNVKAYIGVPREFEGKQFIKFPEADISRLKGKYVTVEVVAKELGWSG
;
A
#
# COMPACT_ATOMS: atom_id res chain seq x y z
N MET A 1 -43.86 3.39 11.22
CA MET A 1 -43.52 2.10 10.57
C MET A 1 -43.03 2.50 9.18
N SER A 2 -41.74 2.54 8.87
CA SER A 2 -40.83 1.39 8.83
C SER A 2 -39.38 1.89 8.87
N GLN A 3 -38.59 1.39 9.81
CA GLN A 3 -37.14 1.62 9.87
C GLN A 3 -36.48 0.86 8.71
N THR A 4 -35.92 1.57 7.74
CA THR A 4 -35.09 0.97 6.69
C THR A 4 -33.76 0.57 7.31
N GLN A 5 -33.47 -0.73 7.25
CA GLN A 5 -32.36 -1.42 7.89
C GLN A 5 -31.00 -0.86 7.45
N VAL A 6 -30.20 -0.43 8.43
CA VAL A 6 -28.77 -0.12 8.25
C VAL A 6 -28.01 -1.44 8.17
N GLN A 7 -27.83 -1.97 6.97
CA GLN A 7 -26.90 -3.08 6.74
C GLN A 7 -25.47 -2.50 6.62
N HIS A 8 -24.81 -2.24 7.76
CA HIS A 8 -23.35 -2.06 7.78
C HIS A 8 -22.69 -3.44 7.82
N GLN A 9 -22.67 -4.12 6.68
CA GLN A 9 -21.84 -5.32 6.55
C GLN A 9 -20.38 -4.86 6.58
N ASN A 10 -19.65 -5.26 7.62
CA ASN A 10 -18.22 -5.05 7.74
C ASN A 10 -17.49 -5.91 6.69
N ASP A 11 -17.64 -5.56 5.41
CA ASP A 11 -17.07 -6.31 4.32
C ASP A 11 -15.55 -6.11 4.33
N ILE A 12 -14.86 -7.14 4.80
CA ILE A 12 -13.42 -7.25 4.70
C ILE A 12 -13.10 -7.59 3.25
N VAL A 13 -12.44 -6.68 2.56
CA VAL A 13 -11.98 -6.87 1.19
C VAL A 13 -10.53 -7.30 1.23
N ILE A 14 -10.24 -8.49 0.70
CA ILE A 14 -8.87 -9.02 0.62
C ILE A 14 -8.35 -8.81 -0.80
N ILE A 15 -7.20 -8.16 -0.90
CA ILE A 15 -6.61 -7.72 -2.16
C ILE A 15 -5.25 -8.38 -2.31
N ASN A 16 -5.04 -9.06 -3.44
CA ASN A 16 -3.72 -9.58 -3.80
C ASN A 16 -2.93 -8.50 -4.55
N ALA A 17 -1.81 -8.05 -3.98
CA ALA A 17 -0.96 -7.03 -4.58
C ALA A 17 -0.01 -7.57 -5.65
N GLU A 18 0.09 -8.88 -5.81
CA GLU A 18 0.93 -9.51 -6.83
C GLU A 18 0.50 -9.13 -8.25
N GLY A 19 1.43 -8.59 -9.02
CA GLY A 19 1.15 -8.12 -10.38
C GLY A 19 0.43 -6.77 -10.44
N GLN A 20 0.21 -6.10 -9.30
CA GLN A 20 -0.54 -4.86 -9.24
C GLN A 20 0.38 -3.65 -9.11
N ILE A 21 0.16 -2.64 -9.94
CA ILE A 21 0.87 -1.36 -9.93
C ILE A 21 0.47 -0.60 -8.66
N LEU A 22 1.45 -0.37 -7.78
CA LEU A 22 1.31 0.15 -6.43
C LEU A 22 0.47 1.43 -6.37
N GLY A 23 0.76 2.39 -7.25
CA GLY A 23 0.03 3.67 -7.28
C GLY A 23 -1.43 3.53 -7.70
N ARG A 24 -1.72 2.71 -8.71
CA ARG A 24 -3.08 2.48 -9.21
C ARG A 24 -3.91 1.69 -8.21
N MET A 25 -3.32 0.63 -7.67
CA MET A 25 -3.92 -0.18 -6.61
C MET A 25 -4.26 0.68 -5.38
N ALA A 26 -3.32 1.54 -4.93
CA ALA A 26 -3.56 2.40 -3.77
C ALA A 26 -4.74 3.37 -3.98
N SER A 27 -4.93 3.90 -5.20
CA SER A 27 -6.06 4.77 -5.52
C SER A 27 -7.40 4.04 -5.37
N MET A 28 -7.49 2.80 -5.87
CA MET A 28 -8.70 1.97 -5.73
C MET A 28 -8.98 1.60 -4.27
N ILE A 29 -7.92 1.28 -3.52
CA ILE A 29 -8.03 1.01 -2.08
C ILE A 29 -8.60 2.21 -1.34
N VAL A 30 -8.16 3.43 -1.67
CA VAL A 30 -8.68 4.64 -1.02
C VAL A 30 -10.18 4.82 -1.28
N ARG A 31 -10.69 4.47 -2.46
CA ARG A 31 -12.14 4.48 -2.74
C ARG A 31 -12.88 3.53 -1.79
N LEU A 32 -12.43 2.28 -1.69
CA LEU A 32 -13.01 1.30 -0.76
C LEU A 32 -12.97 1.76 0.71
N LEU A 33 -11.88 2.42 1.11
CA LEU A 33 -11.75 2.98 2.46
C LEU A 33 -12.70 4.16 2.70
N LYS A 34 -13.05 4.93 1.66
CA LYS A 34 -14.03 6.03 1.77
C LYS A 34 -15.44 5.48 1.97
N ASP A 35 -15.73 4.34 1.37
CA ASP A 35 -16.99 3.59 1.55
C ASP A 35 -17.07 2.89 2.91
N GLY A 36 -16.02 3.00 3.75
CA GLY A 36 -15.99 2.43 5.11
C GLY A 36 -15.55 0.97 5.19
N LYS A 37 -15.15 0.35 4.08
CA LYS A 37 -14.72 -1.05 4.05
C LYS A 37 -13.37 -1.25 4.75
N LYS A 38 -13.14 -2.47 5.26
CA LYS A 38 -11.84 -2.88 5.81
C LYS A 38 -11.04 -3.55 4.70
N VAL A 39 -9.79 -3.16 4.53
CA VAL A 39 -8.96 -3.64 3.43
C VAL A 39 -7.78 -4.43 3.98
N VAL A 40 -7.64 -5.67 3.53
CA VAL A 40 -6.49 -6.52 3.80
C VAL A 40 -5.70 -6.69 2.50
N ILE A 41 -4.42 -6.34 2.51
CA ILE A 41 -3.54 -6.48 1.36
C ILE A 41 -2.57 -7.63 1.65
N VAL A 42 -2.51 -8.60 0.74
CA VAL A 42 -1.57 -9.74 0.79
C VAL A 42 -0.54 -9.62 -0.33
N ASN A 43 0.58 -10.34 -0.19
CA ASN A 43 1.69 -10.33 -1.14
C ASN A 43 2.24 -8.92 -1.44
N THR A 44 2.37 -8.07 -0.41
CA THR A 44 2.83 -6.68 -0.59
C THR A 44 4.23 -6.55 -1.18
N GLU A 45 5.08 -7.55 -1.00
CA GLU A 45 6.41 -7.68 -1.61
C GLU A 45 6.35 -7.78 -3.14
N LYS A 46 5.29 -8.39 -3.68
CA LYS A 46 5.09 -8.60 -5.12
C LYS A 46 4.36 -7.45 -5.82
N ALA A 47 4.03 -6.38 -5.09
CA ALA A 47 3.50 -5.17 -5.69
C ALA A 47 4.52 -4.54 -6.63
N ILE A 48 4.04 -3.84 -7.65
CA ILE A 48 4.87 -3.38 -8.77
C ILE A 48 4.98 -1.86 -8.79
N ILE A 49 6.19 -1.38 -9.03
CA ILE A 49 6.49 0.03 -9.30
C ILE A 49 6.95 0.14 -10.75
N SER A 50 6.28 1.00 -11.52
CA SER A 50 6.64 1.26 -12.91
C SER A 50 7.96 2.04 -12.99
N GLY A 51 8.82 1.67 -13.92
CA GLY A 51 10.11 2.32 -14.16
C GLY A 51 11.28 1.35 -14.10
N GLU A 52 12.44 1.84 -14.52
CA GLU A 52 13.70 1.09 -14.41
C GLU A 52 14.19 1.01 -12.97
N LYS A 53 14.83 -0.11 -12.62
CA LYS A 53 15.33 -0.41 -11.27
C LYS A 53 16.19 0.70 -10.69
N THR A 54 17.24 1.11 -11.39
CA THR A 54 18.18 2.15 -10.94
C THR A 54 17.45 3.43 -10.61
N ARG A 55 16.65 3.94 -11.56
CA ARG A 55 15.86 5.16 -11.40
C ARG A 55 14.88 5.09 -10.23
N VAL A 56 14.17 3.97 -10.07
CA VAL A 56 13.21 3.81 -8.96
C VAL A 56 13.96 3.81 -7.62
N VAL A 57 15.01 3.01 -7.50
CA VAL A 57 15.79 2.91 -6.25
C VAL A 57 16.44 4.24 -5.88
N GLU A 58 17.06 4.93 -6.84
CA GLU A 58 17.64 6.25 -6.65
C GLU A 58 16.60 7.27 -6.20
N SER A 59 15.41 7.26 -6.82
CA SER A 59 14.30 8.12 -6.42
C SER A 59 13.93 7.90 -4.95
N TYR A 60 13.88 6.65 -4.49
CA TYR A 60 13.66 6.35 -3.07
C TYR A 60 14.85 6.76 -2.19
N ARG A 61 16.10 6.57 -2.62
CA ARG A 61 17.29 7.01 -1.86
C ARG A 61 17.35 8.52 -1.67
N LEU A 62 17.03 9.30 -2.71
CA LEU A 62 16.94 10.76 -2.63
C LEU A 62 15.98 11.22 -1.53
N LEU A 63 14.86 10.51 -1.35
CA LEU A 63 13.93 10.80 -0.27
C LEU A 63 14.59 10.67 1.11
N PHE A 64 15.44 9.66 1.35
CA PHE A 64 16.14 9.48 2.63
C PHE A 64 17.18 10.57 2.93
N ASN A 65 17.66 11.28 1.91
CA ASN A 65 18.57 12.42 2.09
C ASN A 65 17.84 13.65 2.64
N VAL A 66 16.52 13.73 2.49
CA VAL A 66 15.71 14.82 3.06
C VAL A 66 15.57 14.63 4.57
N ARG A 67 16.24 15.48 5.36
CA ARG A 67 16.24 15.45 6.83
C ARG A 67 15.92 16.84 7.40
N THR A 68 15.31 16.87 8.56
CA THR A 68 15.05 18.11 9.32
C THR A 68 16.36 18.57 9.96
N LEU A 69 16.74 19.84 9.76
CA LEU A 69 18.04 20.37 10.22
C LEU A 69 18.22 20.31 11.75
N PHE A 70 17.18 20.64 12.53
CA PHE A 70 17.30 20.79 13.99
C PHE A 70 17.40 19.46 14.75
N ASN A 71 16.37 18.61 14.65
CA ASN A 71 16.35 17.30 15.29
C ASN A 71 15.67 16.25 14.40
N PRO A 72 16.45 15.54 13.57
CA PRO A 72 15.93 14.49 12.68
C PRO A 72 15.24 13.33 13.43
N TYR A 73 15.66 13.02 14.65
CA TYR A 73 15.13 11.86 15.38
C TYR A 73 13.71 12.11 15.92
N LYS A 74 13.45 13.34 16.39
CA LYS A 74 12.16 13.73 16.96
C LYS A 74 11.17 14.22 15.90
N ASN A 75 11.64 15.06 14.97
CA ASN A 75 10.78 15.78 14.02
C ASN A 75 11.02 15.38 12.56
N GLY A 76 11.83 14.35 12.31
CA GLY A 76 12.15 13.89 10.97
C GLY A 76 11.02 13.12 10.30
N ILE A 77 10.98 13.19 8.97
CA ILE A 77 10.10 12.38 8.15
C ILE A 77 10.60 10.93 8.21
N ARG A 78 9.89 10.07 8.95
CA ARG A 78 10.19 8.63 8.98
C ARG A 78 9.79 7.99 7.65
N ARG A 79 10.79 7.48 6.92
CA ARG A 79 10.59 6.78 5.65
C ARG A 79 10.75 5.28 5.88
N PRO A 80 9.72 4.47 5.54
CA PRO A 80 9.80 3.05 5.76
C PRO A 80 10.66 2.34 4.72
N ARG A 81 11.29 1.24 5.14
CA ARG A 81 12.07 0.34 4.28
C ARG A 81 11.34 -0.98 3.98
N SER A 82 10.50 -1.45 4.91
CA SER A 82 9.74 -2.69 4.75
C SER A 82 8.65 -2.57 3.66
N PRO A 83 8.41 -3.62 2.85
CA PRO A 83 7.38 -3.65 1.82
C PRO A 83 5.99 -3.26 2.33
N ILE A 84 5.59 -3.81 3.48
CA ILE A 84 4.30 -3.52 4.14
C ILE A 84 4.13 -2.02 4.34
N ASN A 85 5.17 -1.39 4.90
CA ASN A 85 5.11 0.01 5.25
C ASN A 85 5.28 0.91 4.03
N ILE A 86 5.99 0.49 2.98
CA ILE A 86 6.03 1.20 1.69
C ILE A 86 4.62 1.28 1.11
N VAL A 87 3.88 0.16 1.06
CA VAL A 87 2.50 0.14 0.56
C VAL A 87 1.58 1.02 1.41
N LYS A 88 1.63 0.86 2.74
CA LYS A 88 0.85 1.69 3.66
C LYS A 88 1.21 3.18 3.55
N ARG A 89 2.48 3.51 3.31
CA ARG A 89 2.93 4.90 3.12
C ARG A 89 2.36 5.51 1.85
N THR A 90 2.32 4.75 0.75
CA THR A 90 1.68 5.19 -0.50
C THR A 90 0.20 5.49 -0.28
N ILE A 91 -0.54 4.56 0.35
CA ILE A 91 -1.96 4.75 0.67
C ILE A 91 -2.15 5.97 1.58
N ARG A 92 -1.31 6.13 2.62
CA ARG A 92 -1.35 7.28 3.51
C ARG A 92 -1.13 8.60 2.79
N GLY A 93 -0.28 8.62 1.76
CA GLY A 93 -0.04 9.79 0.91
C GLY A 93 -1.27 10.23 0.12
N MET A 94 -2.14 9.28 -0.24
CA MET A 94 -3.41 9.54 -0.95
C MET A 94 -4.58 9.89 -0.03
N LEU A 95 -4.42 9.73 1.30
CA LEU A 95 -5.45 10.03 2.29
C LEU A 95 -5.29 11.45 2.87
N PRO A 96 -6.41 12.12 3.22
CA PRO A 96 -6.36 13.43 3.85
C PRO A 96 -5.58 13.39 5.16
N LYS A 97 -4.93 14.50 5.52
CA LYS A 97 -4.14 14.59 6.78
C LYS A 97 -5.00 14.81 8.04
N SER A 98 -6.32 14.72 7.92
CA SER A 98 -7.29 14.88 9.01
C SER A 98 -7.47 13.61 9.86
N GLY A 99 -8.21 13.73 10.97
CA GLY A 99 -8.58 12.59 11.82
C GLY A 99 -9.31 11.48 11.06
N LYS A 100 -10.15 11.83 10.08
CA LYS A 100 -10.83 10.87 9.20
C LYS A 100 -9.84 10.01 8.42
N GLY A 101 -8.81 10.62 7.82
CA GLY A 101 -7.76 9.89 7.09
C GLY A 101 -6.96 8.94 8.00
N ARG A 102 -6.73 9.33 9.26
CA ARG A 102 -6.09 8.43 10.24
C ARG A 102 -6.97 7.23 10.57
N ARG A 103 -8.29 7.41 10.71
CA ARG A 103 -9.24 6.30 10.93
C ARG A 103 -9.26 5.34 9.73
N MET A 104 -9.30 5.88 8.51
CA MET A 104 -9.24 5.08 7.28
C MET A 104 -7.95 4.26 7.19
N LEU A 105 -6.79 4.84 7.54
CA LEU A 105 -5.53 4.10 7.53
C LEU A 105 -5.53 2.93 8.52
N LYS A 106 -6.20 3.06 9.67
CA LYS A 106 -6.33 1.97 10.65
C LYS A 106 -7.12 0.77 10.10
N ASN A 107 -7.98 0.99 9.12
CA ASN A 107 -8.74 -0.06 8.45
C ASN A 107 -7.91 -0.83 7.40
N VAL A 108 -6.67 -0.40 7.12
CA VAL A 108 -5.76 -1.07 6.19
C VAL A 108 -4.82 -2.02 6.93
N LYS A 109 -4.95 -3.31 6.66
CA LYS A 109 -3.97 -4.33 7.04
C LYS A 109 -3.18 -4.74 5.80
N ALA A 110 -1.90 -5.02 5.98
CA ALA A 110 -1.00 -5.37 4.89
C ALA A 110 -0.01 -6.42 5.39
N TYR A 111 0.23 -7.44 4.60
CA TYR A 111 1.03 -8.61 4.93
C TYR A 111 2.04 -8.92 3.83
N ILE A 112 3.17 -9.51 4.23
CA ILE A 112 4.09 -10.17 3.30
C ILE A 112 3.61 -11.60 3.13
N GLY A 113 3.53 -12.05 1.89
CA GLY A 113 2.90 -13.33 1.57
C GLY A 113 1.41 -13.38 1.94
N VAL A 114 0.89 -14.60 2.04
CA VAL A 114 -0.48 -14.89 2.47
C VAL A 114 -0.42 -15.53 3.87
N PRO A 115 -0.92 -14.87 4.92
CA PRO A 115 -1.06 -15.50 6.23
C PRO A 115 -2.06 -16.67 6.17
N ARG A 116 -1.86 -17.70 7.00
CA ARG A 116 -2.74 -18.88 7.10
C ARG A 116 -4.23 -18.52 7.27
N GLU A 117 -4.52 -17.42 7.99
CA GLU A 117 -5.88 -16.91 8.20
C GLU A 117 -6.63 -16.49 6.92
N PHE A 118 -5.88 -16.23 5.85
CA PHE A 118 -6.41 -15.78 4.56
C PHE A 118 -6.17 -16.80 3.44
N GLU A 119 -5.57 -17.94 3.77
CA GLU A 119 -5.33 -19.03 2.85
C GLU A 119 -6.67 -19.64 2.40
N GLY A 120 -6.84 -19.84 1.08
CA GLY A 120 -8.09 -20.33 0.50
C GLY A 120 -9.24 -19.32 0.40
N LYS A 121 -9.06 -18.07 0.85
CA LYS A 121 -10.06 -17.00 0.64
C LYS A 121 -9.96 -16.42 -0.76
N GLN A 122 -11.08 -15.88 -1.24
CA GLN A 122 -11.10 -15.18 -2.53
C GLN A 122 -10.30 -13.88 -2.44
N PHE A 123 -9.34 -13.74 -3.35
CA PHE A 123 -8.54 -12.54 -3.50
C PHE A 123 -9.06 -11.71 -4.66
N ILE A 124 -9.28 -10.42 -4.42
CA ILE A 124 -9.61 -9.47 -5.47
C ILE A 124 -8.31 -8.90 -6.04
N LYS A 125 -8.22 -8.86 -7.36
CA LYS A 125 -7.24 -8.08 -8.10
C LYS A 125 -7.98 -6.98 -8.87
N PHE A 126 -7.36 -5.82 -9.03
CA PHE A 126 -7.95 -4.75 -9.84
C PHE A 126 -7.46 -4.89 -11.28
N PRO A 127 -8.35 -5.12 -12.26
CA PRO A 127 -7.96 -5.16 -13.67
C PRO A 127 -7.30 -3.86 -14.14
N GLU A 128 -7.63 -2.73 -13.50
CA GLU A 128 -7.07 -1.42 -13.81
C GLU A 128 -5.62 -1.21 -13.34
N ALA A 129 -5.24 -1.90 -12.27
CA ALA A 129 -3.90 -1.81 -11.70
C ALA A 129 -3.01 -2.97 -12.17
N ASP A 130 -3.50 -3.86 -13.03
CA ASP A 130 -2.72 -4.99 -13.50
C ASP A 130 -1.52 -4.56 -14.37
N ILE A 131 -0.42 -5.31 -14.23
CA ILE A 131 0.82 -5.11 -14.96
C ILE A 131 0.66 -5.21 -16.47
N SER A 132 -0.30 -5.98 -16.98
CA SER A 132 -0.59 -6.10 -18.42
C SER A 132 -0.83 -4.75 -19.10
N ARG A 133 -1.23 -3.72 -18.34
CA ARG A 133 -1.43 -2.35 -18.82
C ARG A 133 -0.14 -1.52 -18.89
N LEU A 134 0.99 -2.05 -18.45
CA LEU A 134 2.28 -1.37 -18.46
C LEU A 134 3.12 -1.87 -19.64
N LYS A 135 3.55 -0.96 -20.51
CA LYS A 135 4.42 -1.28 -21.67
C LYS A 135 5.92 -1.18 -21.36
N GLY A 136 6.28 -0.69 -20.17
CA GLY A 136 7.67 -0.37 -19.79
C GLY A 136 8.24 -1.33 -18.74
N LYS A 137 9.53 -1.13 -18.44
CA LYS A 137 10.21 -1.82 -17.33
C LYS A 137 9.49 -1.54 -16.00
N TYR A 138 9.61 -2.49 -15.09
CA TYR A 138 9.04 -2.39 -13.75
C TYR A 138 9.95 -3.09 -12.74
N VAL A 139 9.71 -2.79 -11.46
CA VAL A 139 10.42 -3.41 -10.34
C VAL A 139 9.42 -3.74 -9.24
N THR A 140 9.65 -4.85 -8.54
CA THR A 140 8.84 -5.23 -7.39
C THR A 140 9.21 -4.43 -6.14
N VAL A 141 8.25 -4.24 -5.24
CA VAL A 141 8.47 -3.56 -3.97
C VAL A 141 9.51 -4.32 -3.13
N GLU A 142 9.58 -5.65 -3.23
CA GLU A 142 10.61 -6.46 -2.59
C GLU A 142 12.03 -6.03 -2.97
N VAL A 143 12.31 -5.89 -4.27
CA VAL A 143 13.63 -5.48 -4.76
C VAL A 143 13.96 -4.08 -4.28
N VAL A 144 13.00 -3.15 -4.33
CA VAL A 144 13.20 -1.79 -3.81
C VAL A 144 13.47 -1.82 -2.30
N ALA A 145 12.72 -2.62 -1.53
CA ALA A 145 12.91 -2.73 -0.09
C ALA A 145 14.30 -3.27 0.26
N LYS A 146 14.75 -4.33 -0.42
CA LYS A 146 16.10 -4.91 -0.26
C LYS A 146 17.19 -3.88 -0.54
N GLU A 147 17.08 -3.13 -1.63
CA GLU A 147 18.02 -2.07 -2.02
C GLU A 147 18.05 -0.87 -1.06
N LEU A 148 16.99 -0.71 -0.26
CA LEU A 148 16.87 0.29 0.81
C LEU A 148 17.32 -0.25 2.18
N GLY A 149 17.76 -1.50 2.26
CA GLY A 149 18.28 -2.14 3.46
C GLY A 149 17.24 -2.88 4.30
N TRP A 150 16.19 -3.44 3.70
CA TRP A 150 15.30 -4.39 4.35
C TRP A 150 15.82 -5.82 4.17
N SER A 151 15.94 -6.57 5.27
CA SER A 151 16.56 -7.90 5.32
C SER A 151 15.58 -9.08 5.46
N GLY A 152 14.27 -8.83 5.42
CA GLY A 152 13.24 -9.80 5.80
C GLY A 152 12.58 -9.42 7.11
#